data_AF-A0A448NWG9-F1
#
_entry.id   AF-A0A448NWG9-F1
#
_cell.length_a   1.000
_cell.length_b   1.000
_cell.length_c   1.000
_cell.angle_alpha   90.00
_cell.angle_beta   90.00
_cell.angle_gamma   90.00
#
_symmetry.space_group_name_H-M   'P 1'
#
loop_
_entity.id
_entity.type
_entity.pdbx_description
1 polymer ?
#
loop_
_entity_poly.entity_id
_entity_poly.type
_entity_poly.pdbx_seq_one_letter_code
_entity_poly.pdbx_strand_id
1 'polypeptide(L)'
;MTLRTPPASAGSAESAGSNEPTAFTDLVVSACSAELPGTADSPDPAAPALPADLLDTIGALGLETDLLIEITDRALDEDLSWGPDVTSDAIFDADQRGRARMVSRAEGCLAAVPVASLVLHLMAARNHDRARSTILMSDGSRVHPGDIVLEVEAPLRTLLTAERTMLNLVGQLSGVATATAAWADALAGSGTRVRDTRKTVPGLRVLQKYAVRCGGGVNHRMGLGDAALIKDNHIAAAGSVRAALAAVRTSAPGLDCEVECDTLAQVCEAVSAGAGLILLDNMSVDQMRRAVAVARPAGVLTEASGGLQLKDATAVAATGVDYVAVGALTHSPAVLDLGLDLV
;
A
#
# COMPACT_ATOMS: atom_id res chain seq x y z
N MET A 1 -47.25 34.82 21.63
CA MET A 1 -46.51 36.02 21.18
C MET A 1 -46.53 35.99 19.67
N THR A 2 -47.20 36.97 19.08
CA THR A 2 -47.86 36.95 17.77
C THR A 2 -46.91 37.13 16.58
N LEU A 3 -47.14 36.33 15.54
CA LEU A 3 -46.65 36.51 14.17
C LEU A 3 -47.03 37.89 13.61
N ARG A 4 -46.08 38.61 13.00
CA ARG A 4 -46.35 39.67 12.02
C ARG A 4 -45.21 39.84 11.01
N THR A 5 -45.58 39.71 9.75
CA THR A 5 -45.08 40.45 8.58
C THR A 5 -46.32 40.78 7.71
N PRO A 6 -46.29 41.73 6.75
CA PRO A 6 -45.43 42.91 6.53
C PRO A 6 -46.31 44.20 6.35
N PRO A 7 -45.81 45.28 5.73
CA PRO A 7 -46.30 45.52 4.36
C PRO A 7 -45.24 45.98 3.36
N ALA A 8 -45.57 45.80 2.09
CA ALA A 8 -44.85 46.31 0.92
C ALA A 8 -45.28 47.73 0.58
N SER A 9 -44.36 48.55 0.08
CA SER A 9 -44.68 49.64 -0.85
C SER A 9 -43.52 49.90 -1.81
N ALA A 10 -43.88 50.04 -3.07
CA ALA A 10 -43.04 50.18 -4.25
C ALA A 10 -42.36 51.55 -4.38
N GLY A 11 -41.36 51.66 -5.26
CA GLY A 11 -40.93 52.94 -5.83
C GLY A 11 -39.47 53.00 -6.29
N SER A 12 -39.22 52.54 -7.51
CA SER A 12 -38.22 52.96 -8.50
C SER A 12 -37.25 54.11 -8.17
N ALA A 13 -35.95 53.92 -8.45
CA ALA A 13 -35.22 54.54 -9.57
C ALA A 13 -33.69 54.36 -9.43
N GLU A 14 -33.03 54.25 -10.58
CA GLU A 14 -31.61 53.96 -10.79
C GLU A 14 -30.65 55.01 -10.20
N SER A 15 -29.48 54.56 -9.74
CA SER A 15 -28.21 55.24 -10.07
C SER A 15 -27.03 54.28 -9.90
N ALA A 16 -26.25 54.13 -10.96
CA ALA A 16 -25.00 53.40 -11.00
C ALA A 16 -23.99 53.95 -9.98
N GLY A 17 -23.44 53.06 -9.15
CA GLY A 17 -22.36 53.34 -8.22
C GLY A 17 -21.35 52.21 -8.29
N SER A 18 -20.16 52.55 -8.77
CA SER A 18 -18.94 51.74 -8.84
C SER A 18 -18.65 50.98 -7.55
N ASN A 19 -18.57 49.65 -7.65
CA ASN A 19 -18.03 48.81 -6.58
C ASN A 19 -16.62 48.39 -6.98
N GLU A 20 -15.62 49.09 -6.45
CA GLU A 20 -14.23 48.64 -6.45
C GLU A 20 -14.11 47.32 -5.65
N PRO A 21 -13.39 46.31 -6.15
CA PRO A 21 -13.04 45.16 -5.33
C PRO A 21 -11.95 45.54 -4.33
N THR A 22 -12.31 45.41 -3.05
CA THR A 22 -11.44 45.53 -1.88
C THR A 22 -10.21 44.61 -1.95
N ALA A 23 -9.09 45.12 -1.45
CA ALA A 23 -7.72 44.60 -1.42
C ALA A 23 -7.49 43.23 -0.74
N PHE A 24 -8.22 42.19 -1.17
CA PHE A 24 -7.96 40.79 -0.78
C PHE A 24 -7.73 39.86 -1.97
N THR A 25 -7.88 40.37 -3.20
CA THR A 25 -7.69 39.61 -4.46
C THR A 25 -6.31 39.81 -5.09
N ASP A 26 -5.53 40.79 -4.66
CA ASP A 26 -4.20 41.09 -5.25
C ASP A 26 -3.03 40.36 -4.57
N LEU A 27 -3.28 39.62 -3.48
CA LEU A 27 -2.22 38.83 -2.82
C LEU A 27 -2.03 37.43 -3.43
N VAL A 28 -2.87 37.03 -4.39
CA VAL A 28 -2.85 35.67 -4.97
C VAL A 28 -2.35 35.66 -6.43
N VAL A 29 -2.18 36.82 -7.07
CA VAL A 29 -1.73 36.90 -8.48
C VAL A 29 -0.28 37.40 -8.63
N SER A 30 0.36 37.86 -7.55
CA SER A 30 1.77 38.30 -7.56
C SER A 30 2.78 37.22 -7.11
N ALA A 31 2.41 35.94 -7.10
CA ALA A 31 3.30 34.82 -6.80
C ALA A 31 3.54 33.87 -7.99
N CYS A 32 3.00 34.19 -9.17
CA CYS A 32 3.19 33.40 -10.39
C CYS A 32 4.15 34.09 -11.38
N SER A 33 5.36 34.43 -10.93
CA SER A 33 6.48 34.83 -11.77
C SER A 33 7.79 34.70 -10.99
N ALA A 34 8.01 33.52 -10.39
CA ALA A 34 9.36 33.10 -10.00
C ALA A 34 9.83 32.13 -11.09
N GLU A 35 10.90 32.52 -11.77
CA GLU A 35 11.59 31.70 -12.76
C GLU A 35 11.95 30.35 -12.15
N LEU A 36 11.58 29.26 -12.85
CA LEU A 36 12.00 27.91 -12.51
C LEU A 36 13.53 27.86 -12.52
N PRO A 37 14.21 27.47 -11.43
CA PRO A 37 15.64 27.23 -11.49
C PRO A 37 15.92 26.13 -12.52
N GLY A 38 17.00 26.36 -13.27
CA GLY A 38 17.33 25.69 -14.51
C GLY A 38 17.36 24.17 -14.44
N THR A 39 17.21 23.61 -15.63
CA THR A 39 17.46 22.22 -16.02
C THR A 39 18.52 21.53 -15.17
N ALA A 40 18.12 20.38 -14.63
CA ALA A 40 18.91 19.36 -13.97
C ALA A 40 20.42 19.47 -14.25
N ASP A 41 21.19 19.68 -13.18
CA ASP A 41 22.59 19.30 -13.16
C ASP A 41 22.69 17.86 -13.67
N SER A 42 23.52 17.65 -14.69
CA SER A 42 24.03 16.34 -15.05
C SER A 42 24.53 15.62 -13.79
N PRO A 43 24.21 14.33 -13.58
CA PRO A 43 24.60 13.63 -12.35
C PRO A 43 26.11 13.75 -12.14
N ASP A 44 26.50 14.20 -10.95
CA ASP A 44 27.89 14.27 -10.51
C ASP A 44 28.54 12.89 -10.72
N PRO A 45 29.61 12.77 -11.53
CA PRO A 45 30.29 11.50 -11.80
C PRO A 45 30.95 10.87 -10.55
N ALA A 46 30.92 11.55 -9.38
CA ALA A 46 31.51 11.07 -8.13
C ALA A 46 30.52 10.46 -7.12
N ALA A 47 29.20 10.54 -7.35
CA ALA A 47 28.25 9.85 -6.48
C ALA A 47 28.44 8.32 -6.63
N PRO A 48 28.65 7.56 -5.54
CA PRO A 48 28.74 6.10 -5.63
C PRO A 48 27.44 5.56 -6.23
N ALA A 49 27.55 4.87 -7.36
CA ALA A 49 26.43 4.14 -7.93
C ALA A 49 25.90 3.12 -6.92
N LEU A 50 24.58 2.93 -6.89
CA LEU A 50 23.95 1.89 -6.09
C LEU A 50 24.55 0.50 -6.44
N PRO A 51 24.70 -0.41 -5.47
CA PRO A 51 25.29 -1.73 -5.72
C PRO A 51 24.46 -2.52 -6.75
N ALA A 52 25.09 -2.96 -7.83
CA ALA A 52 24.39 -3.66 -8.92
C ALA A 52 23.71 -4.95 -8.45
N ASP A 53 24.35 -5.69 -7.54
CA ASP A 53 23.81 -6.91 -6.93
C ASP A 53 22.53 -6.65 -6.11
N LEU A 54 22.43 -5.49 -5.47
CA LEU A 54 21.21 -5.07 -4.77
C LEU A 54 20.08 -4.78 -5.76
N LEU A 55 20.38 -4.09 -6.87
CA LEU A 55 19.37 -3.78 -7.90
C LEU A 55 18.89 -5.06 -8.60
N ASP A 56 19.81 -5.99 -8.88
CA ASP A 56 19.48 -7.31 -9.42
C ASP A 56 18.59 -8.09 -8.46
N THR A 57 18.89 -8.04 -7.15
CA THR A 57 18.07 -8.65 -6.10
C THR A 57 16.65 -8.07 -6.09
N ILE A 58 16.52 -6.74 -6.16
CA ILE A 58 15.21 -6.05 -6.23
C ILE A 58 14.45 -6.45 -7.49
N GLY A 59 15.12 -6.49 -8.65
CA GLY A 59 14.52 -6.90 -9.91
C GLY A 59 14.02 -8.35 -9.87
N ALA A 60 14.78 -9.26 -9.26
CA ALA A 60 14.39 -10.66 -9.08
C ALA A 60 13.14 -10.84 -8.19
N LEU A 61 12.85 -9.87 -7.31
CA LEU A 61 11.63 -9.83 -6.51
C LEU A 61 10.40 -9.32 -7.29
N GLY A 62 10.58 -8.90 -8.54
CA GLY A 62 9.55 -8.31 -9.38
C GLY A 62 9.13 -6.92 -8.90
N LEU A 63 10.08 -6.16 -8.35
CA LEU A 63 9.90 -4.78 -7.94
C LEU A 63 10.65 -3.86 -8.91
N GLU A 64 10.03 -2.72 -9.25
CA GLU A 64 10.67 -1.71 -10.11
C GLU A 64 11.58 -0.82 -9.29
N THR A 65 12.88 -0.88 -9.59
CA THR A 65 13.94 -0.17 -8.88
C THR A 65 13.69 1.34 -8.81
N ASP A 66 13.32 1.97 -9.93
CA ASP A 66 13.12 3.42 -9.99
C ASP A 66 12.00 3.88 -9.04
N LEU A 67 10.91 3.11 -8.97
CA LEU A 67 9.82 3.38 -8.03
C LEU A 67 10.28 3.21 -6.57
N LEU A 68 11.11 2.21 -6.27
CA LEU A 68 11.63 2.02 -4.91
C LEU A 68 12.58 3.15 -4.51
N ILE A 69 13.39 3.64 -5.45
CA ILE A 69 14.23 4.82 -5.24
C ILE A 69 13.34 6.02 -4.92
N GLU A 70 12.28 6.30 -5.71
CA GLU A 70 11.37 7.42 -5.45
C GLU A 70 10.72 7.34 -4.06
N ILE A 71 10.20 6.17 -3.68
CA ILE A 71 9.58 5.96 -2.37
C ILE A 71 10.58 6.18 -1.25
N THR A 72 11.79 5.64 -1.40
CA THR A 72 12.84 5.70 -0.39
C THR A 72 13.39 7.11 -0.24
N ASP A 73 13.65 7.80 -1.35
CA ASP A 73 14.10 9.19 -1.35
C ASP A 73 13.07 10.10 -0.70
N ARG A 74 11.78 9.93 -1.00
CA ARG A 74 10.72 10.70 -0.35
C ARG A 74 10.69 10.47 1.17
N ALA A 75 10.94 9.24 1.61
CA ALA A 75 10.96 8.92 3.04
C ALA A 75 12.22 9.46 3.75
N LEU A 76 13.36 9.53 3.06
CA LEU A 76 14.56 10.22 3.55
C LEU A 76 14.34 11.75 3.60
N ASP A 77 13.72 12.31 2.57
CA ASP A 77 13.40 13.74 2.49
C ASP A 77 12.45 14.17 3.61
N GLU A 78 11.51 13.30 4.01
CA GLU A 78 10.62 13.56 5.14
C GLU A 78 11.41 13.84 6.43
N ASP A 79 12.36 12.97 6.78
CA ASP A 79 13.19 13.11 7.99
C ASP A 79 14.18 14.30 7.88
N LEU A 80 14.71 14.57 6.68
CA LEU A 80 15.72 15.62 6.45
C LEU A 80 15.12 17.00 6.11
N SER A 81 13.81 17.09 5.90
CA SER A 81 13.13 18.35 5.51
C SER A 81 13.28 19.48 6.52
N TRP A 82 13.63 19.16 7.76
CA TRP A 82 13.79 20.11 8.87
C TRP A 82 15.24 20.45 9.18
N GLY A 83 16.18 19.98 8.36
CA GLY A 83 17.63 20.14 8.54
C GLY A 83 18.36 18.79 8.66
N PRO A 84 19.70 18.82 8.74
CA PRO A 84 20.50 17.61 8.91
C PRO A 84 20.32 17.00 10.31
N ASP A 85 20.78 15.76 10.48
CA ASP A 85 20.88 15.13 11.80
C ASP A 85 22.00 15.78 12.64
N VAL A 86 21.64 16.89 13.29
CA VAL A 86 22.52 17.66 14.17
C VAL A 86 23.09 16.82 15.32
N THR A 87 22.40 15.77 15.75
CA THR A 87 22.83 14.95 16.87
C THR A 87 23.99 14.06 16.45
N SER A 88 23.83 13.31 15.37
CA SER A 88 24.92 12.48 14.83
C SER A 88 26.10 13.33 14.37
N ASP A 89 25.82 14.48 13.74
CA ASP A 89 26.87 15.40 13.27
C ASP A 89 27.71 16.02 14.40
N ALA A 90 27.13 16.20 15.59
CA ALA A 90 27.84 16.75 16.74
C ALA A 90 28.66 15.71 17.51
N ILE A 91 28.26 14.43 17.46
CA ILE A 91 28.85 13.37 18.29
C ILE A 91 29.98 12.63 17.56
N PHE A 92 29.85 12.41 16.25
CA PHE A 92 30.75 11.53 15.49
C PHE A 92 31.56 12.28 14.45
N ASP A 93 32.80 11.88 14.22
CA ASP A 93 33.59 12.41 13.10
C ASP A 93 33.03 11.94 11.75
N ALA A 94 33.25 12.71 10.69
CA ALA A 94 32.69 12.42 9.36
C ALA A 94 33.20 11.07 8.79
N ASP A 95 34.42 10.67 9.11
CA ASP A 95 35.04 9.42 8.67
C ASP A 95 34.89 8.28 9.69
N GLN A 96 34.29 8.53 10.86
CA GLN A 96 34.10 7.51 11.88
C GLN A 96 33.11 6.44 11.39
N ARG A 97 33.62 5.24 11.13
CA ARG A 97 32.81 4.12 10.63
C ARG A 97 32.24 3.27 11.76
N GLY A 98 31.04 2.76 11.54
CA GLY A 98 30.37 1.81 12.43
C GLY A 98 29.83 0.62 11.66
N ARG A 99 29.63 -0.47 12.40
CA ARG A 99 28.87 -1.65 11.94
C ARG A 99 27.62 -1.78 12.79
N ALA A 100 26.52 -2.17 12.17
CA ALA A 100 25.30 -2.47 12.88
C ALA A 100 24.62 -3.73 12.36
N ARG A 101 23.72 -4.25 13.18
CA ARG A 101 22.89 -5.42 12.92
C ARG A 101 21.43 -5.05 13.06
N MET A 102 20.64 -5.34 12.02
CA MET A 102 19.19 -5.34 12.15
C MET A 102 18.77 -6.63 12.83
N VAL A 103 18.18 -6.52 14.01
CA VAL A 103 17.82 -7.64 14.87
C VAL A 103 16.32 -7.65 15.11
N SER A 104 15.68 -8.81 14.95
CA SER A 104 14.27 -8.94 15.30
C SER A 104 14.06 -8.91 16.81
N ARG A 105 13.05 -8.18 17.26
CA ARG A 105 12.62 -8.14 18.67
C ARG A 105 11.35 -8.93 18.92
N ALA A 106 10.69 -9.37 17.86
CA ALA A 106 9.44 -10.10 17.89
C ALA A 106 9.46 -11.33 16.96
N GLU A 107 8.48 -12.20 17.12
CA GLU A 107 8.21 -13.24 16.13
C GLU A 107 7.45 -12.66 14.94
N GLY A 108 7.78 -13.09 13.72
CA GLY A 108 7.10 -12.61 12.53
C GLY A 108 7.54 -13.24 11.22
N CYS A 109 7.18 -12.58 10.12
CA CYS A 109 7.59 -12.90 8.76
C CYS A 109 8.21 -11.65 8.12
N LEU A 110 9.39 -11.80 7.52
CA LEU A 110 10.12 -10.69 6.93
C LEU A 110 9.55 -10.29 5.57
N ALA A 111 9.59 -8.99 5.29
CA ALA A 111 9.44 -8.45 3.94
C ALA A 111 10.20 -7.14 3.78
N ALA A 112 10.71 -6.92 2.57
CA ALA A 112 11.40 -5.72 2.11
C ALA A 112 12.77 -5.47 2.78
N VAL A 113 13.49 -6.52 3.19
CA VAL A 113 14.87 -6.38 3.69
C VAL A 113 15.81 -5.74 2.65
N PRO A 114 15.73 -6.06 1.33
CA PRO A 114 16.51 -5.33 0.31
C PRO A 114 16.16 -3.83 0.23
N VAL A 115 14.94 -3.43 0.59
CA VAL A 115 14.54 -2.02 0.59
C VAL A 115 15.22 -1.27 1.74
N ALA A 116 15.36 -1.89 2.93
CA ALA A 116 16.18 -1.31 3.99
C ALA A 116 17.65 -1.15 3.57
N SER A 117 18.20 -2.13 2.85
CA SER A 117 19.54 -1.98 2.25
C SER A 117 19.59 -0.81 1.26
N LEU A 118 18.57 -0.65 0.41
CA LEU A 118 18.48 0.46 -0.55
C LEU A 118 18.50 1.83 0.14
N VAL A 119 17.78 1.99 1.25
CA VAL A 119 17.78 3.24 2.05
C VAL A 119 19.18 3.63 2.48
N LEU A 120 19.95 2.68 3.03
CA LEU A 120 21.33 2.94 3.45
C LEU A 120 22.21 3.37 2.29
N HIS A 121 22.11 2.68 1.14
CA HIS A 121 22.93 2.99 -0.03
C HIS A 121 22.55 4.32 -0.67
N LEU A 122 21.26 4.70 -0.68
CA LEU A 122 20.81 6.02 -1.13
C LEU A 122 21.33 7.12 -0.20
N MET A 123 21.24 6.93 1.13
CA MET A 123 21.79 7.90 2.08
C MET A 123 23.31 8.03 1.94
N ALA A 124 24.02 6.92 1.76
CA ALA A 124 25.45 6.94 1.49
C ALA A 124 25.78 7.66 0.18
N ALA A 125 24.97 7.49 -0.87
CA ALA A 125 25.16 8.22 -2.12
C ALA A 125 24.96 9.72 -1.95
N ARG A 126 23.92 10.15 -1.22
CA ARG A 126 23.67 11.57 -0.87
C ARG A 126 24.83 12.21 -0.12
N ASN A 127 25.50 11.44 0.76
CA ASN A 127 26.65 11.90 1.53
C ASN A 127 28.01 11.68 0.84
N HIS A 128 28.02 11.15 -0.39
CA HIS A 128 29.24 10.74 -1.12
C HIS A 128 30.10 9.69 -0.37
N ASP A 129 29.47 8.88 0.46
CA ASP A 129 30.08 7.88 1.33
C ASP A 129 30.22 6.50 0.68
N ARG A 130 30.64 5.49 1.46
CA ARG A 130 30.61 4.08 1.07
C ARG A 130 29.92 3.25 2.15
N ALA A 131 28.84 2.58 1.77
CA ALA A 131 28.12 1.62 2.58
C ALA A 131 28.37 0.19 2.10
N ARG A 132 28.24 -0.76 3.04
CA ARG A 132 28.17 -2.20 2.78
C ARG A 132 26.95 -2.73 3.50
N SER A 133 26.28 -3.70 2.88
CA SER A 133 25.17 -4.41 3.48
C SER A 133 25.28 -5.90 3.16
N THR A 134 24.81 -6.75 4.05
CA THR A 134 24.77 -8.20 3.88
C THR A 134 23.45 -8.72 4.43
N ILE A 135 22.57 -9.13 3.53
CA ILE A 135 21.27 -9.71 3.87
C ILE A 135 21.52 -11.14 4.39
N LEU A 136 21.15 -11.40 5.65
CA LEU A 136 21.34 -12.70 6.29
C LEU A 136 20.08 -13.57 6.25
N MET A 137 18.91 -12.93 6.15
CA MET A 137 17.62 -13.60 6.03
C MET A 137 16.82 -13.03 4.87
N SER A 138 16.26 -13.91 4.04
CA SER A 138 15.47 -13.53 2.87
C SER A 138 14.04 -13.14 3.24
N ASP A 139 13.42 -12.29 2.43
CA ASP A 139 11.99 -11.98 2.54
C ASP A 139 11.13 -13.26 2.44
N GLY A 140 10.09 -13.33 3.25
CA GLY A 140 9.27 -14.53 3.47
C GLY A 140 9.77 -15.47 4.56
N SER A 141 10.99 -15.25 5.09
CA SER A 141 11.50 -16.03 6.23
C SER A 141 10.74 -15.70 7.51
N ARG A 142 10.51 -16.73 8.33
CA ARG A 142 10.05 -16.55 9.71
C ARG A 142 11.22 -16.12 10.60
N VAL A 143 10.97 -15.21 11.51
CA VAL A 143 11.95 -14.68 12.47
C VAL A 143 11.45 -14.81 13.90
N HIS A 144 12.38 -14.91 14.83
CA HIS A 144 12.18 -14.90 16.27
C HIS A 144 13.02 -13.78 16.92
N PRO A 145 12.71 -13.38 18.17
CA PRO A 145 13.52 -12.41 18.89
C PRO A 145 15.01 -12.84 18.96
N GLY A 146 15.90 -11.94 18.56
CA GLY A 146 17.35 -12.16 18.52
C GLY A 146 17.90 -12.56 17.15
N ASP A 147 17.06 -12.93 16.19
CA ASP A 147 17.50 -13.24 14.83
C ASP A 147 18.11 -12.00 14.15
N ILE A 148 19.27 -12.18 13.51
CA ILE A 148 19.96 -11.11 12.77
C ILE A 148 19.54 -11.19 11.30
N VAL A 149 18.91 -10.13 10.82
CA VAL A 149 18.27 -10.06 9.50
C VAL A 149 19.19 -9.44 8.45
N LEU A 150 19.90 -8.38 8.82
CA LEU A 150 20.75 -7.58 7.95
C LEU A 150 21.98 -7.10 8.73
N GLU A 151 23.17 -7.26 8.17
CA GLU A 151 24.38 -6.57 8.65
C GLU A 151 24.68 -5.38 7.75
N VAL A 152 25.04 -4.23 8.35
CA VAL A 152 25.36 -2.99 7.62
C VAL A 152 26.63 -2.35 8.16
N GLU A 153 27.36 -1.66 7.28
CA GLU A 153 28.55 -0.89 7.65
C GLU A 153 28.66 0.38 6.81
N ALA A 154 28.80 1.53 7.45
CA ALA A 154 28.94 2.85 6.82
C ALA A 154 29.56 3.83 7.83
N PRO A 155 29.88 5.08 7.44
CA PRO A 155 30.09 6.16 8.40
C PRO A 155 28.90 6.28 9.36
N LEU A 156 29.17 6.51 10.65
CA LEU A 156 28.14 6.50 11.70
C LEU A 156 27.05 7.53 11.43
N ARG A 157 27.42 8.72 10.95
CA ARG A 157 26.46 9.77 10.55
C ARG A 157 25.47 9.26 9.50
N THR A 158 25.97 8.60 8.46
CA THR A 158 25.15 8.00 7.38
C THR A 158 24.27 6.87 7.88
N LEU A 159 24.82 5.98 8.71
CA LEU A 159 24.10 4.84 9.28
C LEU A 159 22.93 5.29 10.17
N LEU A 160 23.19 6.22 11.08
CA LEU A 160 22.19 6.71 12.04
C LEU A 160 21.15 7.63 11.39
N THR A 161 21.54 8.42 10.37
CA THR A 161 20.57 9.19 9.57
C THR A 161 19.61 8.26 8.81
N ALA A 162 20.11 7.15 8.25
CA ALA A 162 19.27 6.20 7.50
C ALA A 162 18.41 5.28 8.40
N GLU A 163 18.76 5.14 9.68
CA GLU A 163 18.20 4.13 10.58
C GLU A 163 16.67 4.17 10.63
N ARG A 164 16.09 5.36 10.88
CA ARG A 164 14.65 5.46 11.12
C ARG A 164 13.85 5.10 9.87
N THR A 165 14.25 5.63 8.71
CA THR A 165 13.64 5.29 7.42
C THR A 165 13.76 3.80 7.12
N MET A 166 14.93 3.19 7.34
CA MET A 166 15.15 1.75 7.17
C MET A 166 14.17 0.93 8.02
N LEU A 167 14.15 1.17 9.33
CA LEU A 167 13.35 0.40 10.30
C LEU A 167 11.85 0.59 10.07
N ASN A 168 11.41 1.81 9.75
CA ASN A 168 10.01 2.10 9.49
C ASN A 168 9.49 1.31 8.26
N LEU A 169 10.23 1.31 7.16
CA LEU A 169 9.82 0.61 5.94
C LEU A 169 9.80 -0.90 6.13
N VAL A 170 10.92 -1.49 6.57
CA VAL A 170 11.02 -2.95 6.73
C VAL A 170 10.13 -3.47 7.85
N GLY A 171 9.97 -2.73 8.95
CA GLY A 171 9.07 -3.09 10.05
C GLY A 171 7.59 -3.04 9.64
N GLN A 172 7.16 -2.01 8.91
CA GLN A 172 5.77 -1.89 8.42
C GLN A 172 5.45 -3.02 7.43
N LEU A 173 6.35 -3.28 6.48
CA LEU A 173 6.15 -4.29 5.45
C LEU A 173 6.25 -5.71 6.02
N SER A 174 7.19 -5.96 6.93
CA SER A 174 7.24 -7.22 7.67
C SER A 174 6.00 -7.40 8.56
N GLY A 175 5.38 -6.32 9.04
CA GLY A 175 4.07 -6.36 9.70
C GLY A 175 2.95 -6.89 8.80
N VAL A 176 2.90 -6.42 7.54
CA VAL A 176 1.97 -6.92 6.51
C VAL A 176 2.19 -8.41 6.23
N ALA A 177 3.46 -8.80 6.03
CA ALA A 177 3.83 -10.18 5.77
C ALA A 177 3.49 -11.09 6.96
N THR A 178 3.75 -10.64 8.19
CA THR A 178 3.42 -11.35 9.42
C THR A 178 1.91 -11.59 9.56
N ALA A 179 1.11 -10.55 9.35
CA ALA A 179 -0.35 -10.67 9.40
C ALA A 179 -0.88 -11.61 8.30
N THR A 180 -0.33 -11.52 7.10
CA THR A 180 -0.71 -12.39 5.97
C THR A 180 -0.34 -13.84 6.24
N ALA A 181 0.84 -14.08 6.80
CA ALA A 181 1.32 -15.40 7.12
C ALA A 181 0.45 -16.09 8.18
N ALA A 182 -0.02 -15.35 9.19
CA ALA A 182 -0.99 -15.87 10.15
C ALA A 182 -2.31 -16.32 9.48
N TRP A 183 -2.80 -15.57 8.49
CA TRP A 183 -3.96 -15.98 7.69
C TRP A 183 -3.66 -17.20 6.82
N ALA A 184 -2.51 -17.23 6.14
CA ALA A 184 -2.10 -18.38 5.32
C ALA A 184 -2.01 -19.66 6.17
N ASP A 185 -1.43 -19.57 7.37
CA ASP A 185 -1.34 -20.67 8.32
C ASP A 185 -2.74 -21.15 8.77
N ALA A 186 -3.63 -20.21 9.10
CA ALA A 186 -5.01 -20.54 9.53
C ALA A 186 -5.88 -21.16 8.43
N LEU A 187 -5.54 -20.91 7.16
CA LEU A 187 -6.22 -21.45 5.97
C LEU A 187 -5.56 -22.72 5.41
N ALA A 188 -4.43 -23.14 5.97
CA ALA A 188 -3.67 -24.28 5.48
C ALA A 188 -4.53 -25.56 5.36
N GLY A 189 -4.45 -26.23 4.22
CA GLY A 189 -5.20 -27.46 3.94
C GLY A 189 -6.66 -27.27 3.50
N SER A 190 -7.21 -26.05 3.52
CA SER A 190 -8.60 -25.79 3.11
C SER A 190 -8.81 -25.61 1.60
N GLY A 191 -7.74 -25.29 0.85
CA GLY A 191 -7.82 -24.86 -0.55
C GLY A 191 -8.16 -23.37 -0.73
N THR A 192 -8.65 -22.71 0.31
CA THR A 192 -8.90 -21.27 0.35
C THR A 192 -7.58 -20.50 0.48
N ARG A 193 -7.43 -19.40 -0.26
CA ARG A 193 -6.23 -18.53 -0.20
C ARG A 193 -6.56 -17.13 0.29
N VAL A 194 -5.69 -16.56 1.12
CA VAL A 194 -5.83 -15.16 1.56
C VAL A 194 -5.40 -14.20 0.45
N ARG A 195 -6.21 -13.15 0.22
CA ARG A 195 -5.95 -12.06 -0.71
C ARG A 195 -5.92 -10.71 -0.01
N ASP A 196 -5.09 -9.84 -0.54
CA ASP A 196 -5.08 -8.42 -0.17
C ASP A 196 -6.27 -7.65 -0.78
N THR A 197 -6.25 -6.33 -0.62
CA THR A 197 -7.19 -5.43 -1.30
C THR A 197 -6.47 -4.18 -1.80
N ARG A 198 -7.23 -3.22 -2.33
CA ARG A 198 -6.74 -1.87 -2.63
C ARG A 198 -6.81 -0.89 -1.45
N LYS A 199 -7.23 -1.34 -0.27
CA LYS A 199 -7.21 -0.56 0.99
C LYS A 199 -5.76 -0.50 1.52
N THR A 200 -4.88 0.11 0.74
CA THR A 200 -3.44 0.22 1.02
C THR A 200 -3.08 1.62 1.48
N VAL A 201 -1.93 1.77 2.14
CA VAL A 201 -1.34 3.07 2.38
C VAL A 201 -1.02 3.73 1.02
N PRO A 202 -1.43 4.99 0.78
CA PRO A 202 -1.10 5.72 -0.44
C PRO A 202 0.42 5.76 -0.68
N GLY A 203 0.87 5.58 -1.92
CA GLY A 203 2.30 5.50 -2.26
C GLY A 203 2.96 4.13 -2.01
N LEU A 204 2.49 3.36 -1.02
CA LEU A 204 3.12 2.08 -0.63
C LEU A 204 2.45 0.83 -1.21
N ARG A 205 1.46 0.96 -2.11
CA ARG A 205 0.68 -0.20 -2.59
C ARG A 205 1.56 -1.32 -3.14
N VAL A 206 2.54 -1.00 -3.98
CA VAL A 206 3.42 -2.01 -4.60
C VAL A 206 4.19 -2.79 -3.52
N LEU A 207 4.76 -2.10 -2.55
CA LEU A 207 5.49 -2.69 -1.43
C LEU A 207 4.57 -3.49 -0.48
N GLN A 208 3.39 -2.98 -0.14
CA GLN A 208 2.44 -3.69 0.71
C GLN A 208 1.93 -4.98 0.05
N LYS A 209 1.64 -4.93 -1.25
CA LYS A 209 1.24 -6.13 -2.01
C LYS A 209 2.41 -7.10 -2.21
N TYR A 210 3.64 -6.60 -2.32
CA TYR A 210 4.83 -7.44 -2.26
C TYR A 210 4.92 -8.18 -0.92
N ALA A 211 4.74 -7.48 0.20
CA ALA A 211 4.77 -8.07 1.53
C ALA A 211 3.66 -9.11 1.76
N VAL A 212 2.48 -8.93 1.18
CA VAL A 212 1.41 -9.96 1.18
C VAL A 212 1.93 -11.25 0.53
N ARG A 213 2.62 -11.16 -0.61
CA ARG A 213 3.22 -12.35 -1.26
C ARG A 213 4.29 -13.00 -0.39
N CYS A 214 5.13 -12.22 0.28
CA CYS A 214 6.12 -12.73 1.23
C CYS A 214 5.47 -13.53 2.37
N GLY A 215 4.31 -13.05 2.86
CA GLY A 215 3.51 -13.76 3.85
C GLY A 215 2.71 -14.96 3.32
N GLY A 216 2.88 -15.36 2.06
CA GLY A 216 2.15 -16.50 1.47
C GLY A 216 0.72 -16.18 1.00
N GLY A 217 0.33 -14.91 0.99
CA GLY A 217 -0.92 -14.46 0.37
C GLY A 217 -0.80 -14.33 -1.15
N VAL A 218 -1.93 -14.10 -1.81
CA VAL A 218 -1.97 -13.80 -3.25
C VAL A 218 -2.57 -12.43 -3.49
N ASN A 219 -2.11 -11.73 -4.53
CA ASN A 219 -2.57 -10.37 -4.75
C ASN A 219 -3.97 -10.35 -5.38
N HIS A 220 -4.82 -9.44 -4.90
CA HIS A 220 -5.93 -8.92 -5.67
C HIS A 220 -5.42 -7.90 -6.71
N ARG A 221 -6.32 -7.34 -7.50
CA ARG A 221 -6.00 -6.35 -8.52
C ARG A 221 -5.15 -5.20 -7.97
N MET A 222 -4.15 -4.77 -8.73
CA MET A 222 -3.24 -3.67 -8.40
C MET A 222 -3.94 -2.30 -8.46
N GLY A 223 -4.84 -2.12 -9.42
CA GLY A 223 -5.44 -0.83 -9.77
C GLY A 223 -6.90 -0.93 -10.21
N LEU A 224 -7.44 0.16 -10.74
CA LEU A 224 -8.80 0.19 -11.30
C LEU A 224 -8.89 -0.54 -12.65
N GLY A 225 -7.85 -0.43 -13.48
CA GLY A 225 -7.81 -1.02 -14.83
C GLY A 225 -7.25 -2.44 -14.90
N ASP A 226 -6.76 -2.99 -13.79
CA ASP A 226 -6.12 -4.32 -13.75
C ASP A 226 -7.14 -5.47 -13.82
N ALA A 227 -8.32 -5.27 -13.21
CA ALA A 227 -9.48 -6.13 -13.38
C ALA A 227 -10.76 -5.31 -13.14
N ALA A 228 -11.83 -5.64 -13.85
CA ALA A 228 -13.14 -5.06 -13.61
C ALA A 228 -13.74 -5.64 -12.33
N LEU A 229 -14.20 -4.79 -11.42
CA LEU A 229 -14.96 -5.19 -10.24
C LEU A 229 -16.24 -4.36 -10.20
N ILE A 230 -17.35 -5.00 -10.55
CA ILE A 230 -18.69 -4.42 -10.49
C ILE A 230 -19.12 -4.41 -9.02
N LYS A 231 -19.65 -3.28 -8.56
CA LYS A 231 -20.02 -3.02 -7.17
C LYS A 231 -21.47 -2.58 -7.11
N ASP A 232 -22.02 -2.53 -5.90
CA ASP A 232 -23.34 -1.97 -5.57
C ASP A 232 -23.71 -0.70 -6.38
N ASN A 233 -22.82 0.29 -6.41
CA ASN A 233 -23.04 1.57 -7.10
C ASN A 233 -23.10 1.41 -8.62
N HIS A 234 -22.29 0.50 -9.18
CA HIS A 234 -22.31 0.19 -10.60
C HIS A 234 -23.60 -0.55 -10.99
N ILE A 235 -24.05 -1.49 -10.16
CA ILE A 235 -25.28 -2.24 -10.36
C ILE A 235 -26.48 -1.30 -10.29
N ALA A 236 -26.53 -0.42 -9.29
CA ALA A 236 -27.58 0.58 -9.13
C ALA A 236 -27.67 1.51 -10.35
N ALA A 237 -26.53 1.98 -10.86
CA ALA A 237 -26.47 2.85 -12.04
C ALA A 237 -26.83 2.11 -13.35
N ALA A 238 -26.43 0.84 -13.49
CA ALA A 238 -26.70 0.02 -14.67
C ALA A 238 -28.10 -0.64 -14.65
N GLY A 239 -28.77 -0.66 -13.50
CA GLY A 239 -30.10 -1.22 -13.27
C GLY A 239 -30.13 -2.73 -12.96
N SER A 240 -29.09 -3.50 -13.30
CA SER A 240 -28.99 -4.93 -12.94
C SER A 240 -27.56 -5.45 -13.04
N VAL A 241 -27.28 -6.60 -12.40
CA VAL A 241 -25.96 -7.27 -12.50
C VAL A 241 -25.71 -7.69 -13.94
N ARG A 242 -26.72 -8.24 -14.62
CA ARG A 242 -26.62 -8.65 -16.02
C ARG A 242 -26.26 -7.47 -16.94
N ALA A 243 -26.91 -6.32 -16.76
CA ALA A 243 -26.63 -5.14 -17.57
C ALA A 243 -25.21 -4.60 -17.34
N ALA A 244 -24.78 -4.53 -16.07
CA ALA A 244 -23.42 -4.11 -15.73
C ALA A 244 -22.35 -5.03 -16.33
N LEU A 245 -22.52 -6.35 -16.20
CA LEU A 245 -21.62 -7.34 -16.78
C LEU A 245 -21.53 -7.26 -18.31
N ALA A 246 -22.68 -7.11 -18.98
CA ALA A 246 -22.74 -6.97 -20.44
C ALA A 246 -22.02 -5.70 -20.92
N ALA A 247 -22.19 -4.58 -20.20
CA ALA A 247 -21.52 -3.32 -20.50
C ALA A 247 -19.99 -3.45 -20.37
N VAL A 248 -19.49 -4.04 -19.28
CA VAL A 248 -18.04 -4.27 -19.07
C VAL A 248 -17.47 -5.15 -20.17
N ARG A 249 -18.12 -6.26 -20.50
CA ARG A 249 -17.66 -7.19 -21.56
C ARG A 249 -17.60 -6.55 -22.94
N THR A 250 -18.54 -5.65 -23.22
CA THR A 250 -18.56 -4.92 -24.50
C THR A 250 -17.43 -3.90 -24.55
N SER A 251 -17.18 -3.19 -23.46
CA SER A 251 -16.17 -2.13 -23.41
C SER A 251 -14.73 -2.63 -23.25
N ALA A 252 -14.52 -3.76 -22.56
CA ALA A 252 -13.21 -4.31 -22.24
C ALA A 252 -13.21 -5.84 -22.43
N PRO A 253 -13.32 -6.32 -23.68
CA PRO A 253 -13.34 -7.74 -23.96
C PRO A 253 -12.01 -8.39 -23.52
N GLY A 254 -12.12 -9.51 -22.79
CA GLY A 254 -10.96 -10.27 -22.30
C GLY A 254 -10.38 -9.81 -20.96
N LEU A 255 -10.87 -8.71 -20.38
CA LEU A 255 -10.52 -8.32 -19.00
C LEU A 255 -11.29 -9.17 -18.00
N ASP A 256 -10.59 -9.69 -16.97
CA ASP A 256 -11.23 -10.39 -15.87
C ASP A 256 -12.28 -9.50 -15.21
N CYS A 257 -13.45 -10.09 -14.94
CA CYS A 257 -14.59 -9.37 -14.39
C CYS A 257 -15.17 -10.10 -13.18
N GLU A 258 -15.11 -9.39 -12.06
CA GLU A 258 -15.61 -9.78 -10.76
C GLU A 258 -16.89 -9.00 -10.44
N VAL A 259 -17.80 -9.62 -9.68
CA VAL A 259 -19.03 -8.97 -9.21
C VAL A 259 -19.14 -9.08 -7.70
N GLU A 260 -19.28 -7.96 -7.03
CA GLU A 260 -19.63 -7.87 -5.62
C GLU A 260 -21.13 -8.10 -5.44
N CYS A 261 -21.46 -9.06 -4.59
CA CYS A 261 -22.83 -9.47 -4.28
C CYS A 261 -23.05 -9.49 -2.77
N ASP A 262 -24.14 -8.90 -2.31
CA ASP A 262 -24.56 -8.88 -0.90
C ASP A 262 -25.74 -9.83 -0.62
N THR A 263 -26.39 -10.36 -1.67
CA THR A 263 -27.52 -11.30 -1.56
C THR A 263 -27.36 -12.53 -2.45
N LEU A 264 -27.94 -13.65 -2.03
CA LEU A 264 -27.98 -14.89 -2.83
C LEU A 264 -28.68 -14.71 -4.19
N ALA A 265 -29.65 -13.79 -4.29
CA ALA A 265 -30.32 -13.50 -5.54
C ALA A 265 -29.34 -12.90 -6.57
N GLN A 266 -28.51 -11.94 -6.14
CA GLN A 266 -27.45 -11.38 -6.99
C GLN A 266 -26.40 -12.43 -7.36
N VAL A 267 -26.03 -13.33 -6.45
CA VAL A 267 -25.13 -14.46 -6.76
C VAL A 267 -25.70 -15.31 -7.90
N CYS A 268 -26.98 -15.72 -7.80
CA CYS A 268 -27.64 -16.48 -8.86
C CYS A 268 -27.68 -15.72 -10.19
N GLU A 269 -27.93 -14.40 -10.15
CA GLU A 269 -27.92 -13.55 -11.35
C GLU A 269 -26.53 -13.45 -11.97
N ALA A 270 -25.50 -13.21 -11.16
CA ALA A 270 -24.10 -13.11 -11.58
C ALA A 270 -23.60 -14.40 -12.22
N VAL A 271 -23.90 -15.56 -11.61
CA VAL A 271 -23.59 -16.88 -12.18
C VAL A 271 -24.31 -17.06 -13.52
N SER A 272 -25.61 -16.74 -13.59
CA SER A 272 -26.39 -16.86 -14.84
C SER A 272 -25.95 -15.89 -15.94
N ALA A 273 -25.32 -14.78 -15.56
CA ALA A 273 -24.71 -13.82 -16.48
C ALA A 273 -23.26 -14.20 -16.82
N GLY A 274 -22.71 -15.24 -16.20
CA GLY A 274 -21.39 -15.82 -16.46
C GLY A 274 -20.22 -15.09 -15.80
N ALA A 275 -20.41 -14.45 -14.65
CA ALA A 275 -19.31 -13.83 -13.89
C ALA A 275 -18.15 -14.82 -13.68
N GLY A 276 -16.89 -14.38 -13.75
CA GLY A 276 -15.73 -15.26 -13.53
C GLY A 276 -15.43 -15.47 -12.04
N LEU A 277 -15.67 -14.44 -11.24
CA LEU A 277 -15.51 -14.46 -9.79
C LEU A 277 -16.61 -13.63 -9.14
N ILE A 278 -17.11 -14.09 -8.00
CA ILE A 278 -18.11 -13.41 -7.18
C ILE A 278 -17.51 -13.10 -5.82
N LEU A 279 -17.51 -11.82 -5.45
CA LEU A 279 -17.12 -11.34 -4.14
C LEU A 279 -18.37 -11.30 -3.25
N LEU A 280 -18.36 -12.10 -2.19
CA LEU A 280 -19.45 -12.26 -1.24
C LEU A 280 -19.28 -11.22 -0.13
N ASP A 281 -19.99 -10.10 -0.24
CA ASP A 281 -19.83 -8.97 0.67
C ASP A 281 -20.66 -9.15 1.95
N ASN A 282 -19.98 -9.23 3.08
CA ASN A 282 -20.57 -9.32 4.43
C ASN A 282 -21.63 -10.43 4.60
N MET A 283 -21.54 -11.50 3.81
CA MET A 283 -22.42 -12.66 3.92
C MET A 283 -22.09 -13.51 5.15
N SER A 284 -23.12 -14.01 5.84
CA SER A 284 -22.95 -15.01 6.89
C SER A 284 -22.38 -16.33 6.34
N VAL A 285 -21.80 -17.14 7.21
CA VAL A 285 -21.25 -18.47 6.85
C VAL A 285 -22.27 -19.35 6.10
N ASP A 286 -23.53 -19.32 6.51
CA ASP A 286 -24.59 -20.09 5.84
C ASP A 286 -24.95 -19.53 4.46
N GLN A 287 -24.96 -18.20 4.31
CA GLN A 287 -25.13 -17.58 2.99
C GLN A 287 -23.95 -17.91 2.08
N MET A 288 -22.71 -17.86 2.59
CA MET A 288 -21.51 -18.22 1.84
C MET A 288 -21.55 -19.67 1.36
N ARG A 289 -21.91 -20.64 2.22
CA ARG A 289 -22.08 -22.05 1.82
C ARG A 289 -23.07 -22.20 0.67
N ARG A 290 -24.21 -21.51 0.76
CA ARG A 290 -25.23 -21.53 -0.30
C ARG A 290 -24.74 -20.87 -1.58
N ALA A 291 -23.98 -19.77 -1.48
CA ALA A 291 -23.39 -19.10 -2.64
C ALA A 291 -22.36 -19.98 -3.35
N VAL A 292 -21.46 -20.63 -2.59
CA VAL A 292 -20.49 -21.60 -3.11
C VAL A 292 -21.19 -22.77 -3.81
N ALA A 293 -22.27 -23.30 -3.23
CA ALA A 293 -23.05 -24.39 -3.84
C ALA A 293 -23.68 -24.00 -5.19
N VAL A 294 -24.00 -22.72 -5.40
CA VAL A 294 -24.53 -22.19 -6.66
C VAL A 294 -23.40 -21.90 -7.67
N ALA A 295 -22.28 -21.32 -7.21
CA ALA A 295 -21.19 -20.88 -8.07
C ALA A 295 -20.32 -22.05 -8.60
N ARG A 296 -20.01 -23.03 -7.74
CA ARG A 296 -19.06 -24.11 -8.04
C ARG A 296 -19.44 -24.97 -9.25
N PRO A 297 -20.71 -25.41 -9.43
CA PRO A 297 -21.09 -26.18 -10.63
C PRO A 297 -20.95 -25.41 -11.94
N ALA A 298 -20.98 -24.07 -11.89
CA ALA A 298 -20.79 -23.20 -13.05
C ALA A 298 -19.31 -22.82 -13.27
N GLY A 299 -18.39 -23.29 -12.43
CA GLY A 299 -16.96 -22.95 -12.50
C GLY A 299 -16.64 -21.52 -12.08
N VAL A 300 -17.56 -20.83 -11.38
CA VAL A 300 -17.37 -19.46 -10.92
C VAL A 300 -16.65 -19.45 -9.58
N LEU A 301 -15.57 -18.67 -9.47
CA LEU A 301 -14.80 -18.53 -8.24
C LEU A 301 -15.55 -17.67 -7.21
N THR A 302 -15.28 -17.90 -5.95
CA THR A 302 -15.89 -17.16 -4.84
C THR A 302 -14.85 -16.58 -3.90
N GLU A 303 -15.05 -15.32 -3.50
CA GLU A 303 -14.18 -14.60 -2.58
C GLU A 303 -15.02 -14.06 -1.42
N ALA A 304 -14.72 -14.47 -0.19
CA ALA A 304 -15.33 -13.87 0.99
C ALA A 304 -14.67 -12.53 1.29
N SER A 305 -15.46 -11.48 1.51
CA SER A 305 -14.99 -10.14 1.83
C SER A 305 -15.88 -9.47 2.87
N GLY A 306 -15.30 -8.58 3.66
CA GLY A 306 -16.02 -7.84 4.69
C GLY A 306 -15.15 -7.54 5.90
N GLY A 307 -15.78 -7.39 7.07
CA GLY A 307 -15.11 -7.22 8.37
C GLY A 307 -14.48 -8.50 8.93
N LEU A 308 -13.81 -9.30 8.10
CA LEU A 308 -13.26 -10.59 8.47
C LEU A 308 -12.06 -10.46 9.41
N GLN A 309 -12.05 -11.26 10.46
CA GLN A 309 -10.98 -11.35 11.44
C GLN A 309 -10.32 -12.73 11.38
N LEU A 310 -9.08 -12.84 11.87
CA LEU A 310 -8.32 -14.10 11.80
C LEU A 310 -9.07 -15.28 12.47
N LYS A 311 -9.83 -15.01 13.54
CA LYS A 311 -10.68 -16.01 14.21
C LYS A 311 -11.78 -16.60 13.31
N ASP A 312 -12.16 -15.90 12.26
CA ASP A 312 -13.20 -16.32 11.31
C ASP A 312 -12.62 -17.24 10.21
N ALA A 313 -11.30 -17.26 10.04
CA ALA A 313 -10.62 -17.91 8.91
C ALA A 313 -11.07 -19.36 8.71
N THR A 314 -11.05 -20.19 9.77
CA THR A 314 -11.46 -21.60 9.69
C THR A 314 -12.93 -21.77 9.29
N ALA A 315 -13.82 -20.96 9.87
CA ALA A 315 -15.26 -21.05 9.58
C ALA A 315 -15.59 -20.62 8.16
N VAL A 316 -14.92 -19.56 7.66
CA VAL A 316 -15.06 -19.06 6.29
C VAL A 316 -14.48 -20.08 5.30
N ALA A 317 -13.28 -20.60 5.56
CA ALA A 317 -12.65 -21.61 4.71
C ALA A 317 -13.50 -22.89 4.59
N ALA A 318 -14.12 -23.33 5.68
CA ALA A 318 -15.02 -24.48 5.69
C ALA A 318 -16.30 -24.29 4.83
N THR A 319 -16.60 -23.08 4.36
CA THR A 319 -17.65 -22.85 3.37
C THR A 319 -17.25 -23.28 1.96
N GLY A 320 -15.95 -23.46 1.73
CA GLY A 320 -15.38 -23.81 0.43
C GLY A 320 -15.22 -22.61 -0.51
N VAL A 321 -15.08 -21.38 0.02
CA VAL A 321 -14.69 -20.23 -0.81
C VAL A 321 -13.26 -20.40 -1.33
N ASP A 322 -12.97 -19.87 -2.51
CA ASP A 322 -11.65 -19.96 -3.13
C ASP A 322 -10.68 -18.93 -2.52
N TYR A 323 -11.22 -17.76 -2.15
CA TYR A 323 -10.44 -16.68 -1.58
C TYR A 323 -11.09 -16.04 -0.35
N VAL A 324 -10.25 -15.42 0.47
CA VAL A 324 -10.66 -14.50 1.53
C VAL A 324 -9.92 -13.19 1.34
N ALA A 325 -10.64 -12.11 1.02
CA ALA A 325 -10.07 -10.77 0.85
C ALA A 325 -10.04 -10.04 2.19
N VAL A 326 -8.83 -9.77 2.70
CA VAL A 326 -8.63 -9.17 4.02
C VAL A 326 -7.98 -7.80 3.87
N GLY A 327 -8.79 -6.75 4.04
CA GLY A 327 -8.29 -5.36 3.98
C GLY A 327 -7.27 -5.04 5.08
N ALA A 328 -7.46 -5.59 6.27
CA ALA A 328 -6.66 -5.29 7.46
C ALA A 328 -5.18 -5.66 7.31
N LEU A 329 -4.83 -6.55 6.36
CA LEU A 329 -3.45 -6.90 6.04
C LEU A 329 -2.61 -5.65 5.68
N THR A 330 -3.21 -4.69 4.99
CA THR A 330 -2.49 -3.54 4.41
C THR A 330 -2.85 -2.21 5.04
N HIS A 331 -4.10 -1.98 5.49
CA HIS A 331 -4.45 -0.72 6.15
C HIS A 331 -4.23 -0.71 7.67
N SER A 332 -4.11 -1.86 8.32
CA SER A 332 -3.93 -1.94 9.79
C SER A 332 -3.02 -3.09 10.26
N PRO A 333 -1.88 -3.37 9.60
CA PRO A 333 -0.92 -4.31 10.15
C PRO A 333 -0.25 -3.72 11.40
N ALA A 334 0.01 -4.56 12.40
CA ALA A 334 0.96 -4.22 13.44
C ALA A 334 2.37 -4.24 12.85
N VAL A 335 3.19 -3.24 13.16
CA VAL A 335 4.62 -3.20 12.76
C VAL A 335 5.35 -4.38 13.41
N LEU A 336 6.22 -5.06 12.65
CA LEU A 336 7.16 -6.01 13.22
C LEU A 336 8.31 -5.23 13.86
N ASP A 337 8.54 -5.45 15.15
CA ASP A 337 9.59 -4.74 15.90
C ASP A 337 10.98 -5.25 15.51
N LEU A 338 11.72 -4.40 14.81
CA LEU A 338 13.09 -4.61 14.35
C LEU A 338 13.94 -3.45 14.90
N GLY A 339 15.10 -3.77 15.48
CA GLY A 339 16.06 -2.79 15.97
C GLY A 339 17.35 -2.78 15.16
N LEU A 340 18.07 -1.65 15.17
CA LEU A 340 19.41 -1.56 14.62
C LEU A 340 20.44 -1.44 15.76
N ASP A 341 21.23 -2.49 15.96
CA ASP A 341 22.19 -2.60 17.06
C ASP A 341 23.63 -2.36 16.55
N LEU A 342 24.31 -1.34 17.06
CA LEU A 342 25.75 -1.13 16.80
C LEU A 342 26.59 -2.26 17.42
N VAL A 343 27.63 -2.71 16.71
CA VAL A 343 28.53 -3.82 17.11
C VAL A 343 30.00 -3.50 16.97
#